data_AF-A0A382KHD0-F1
#
_entry.id   AF-A0A382KHD0-F1
#
_cell.length_a   1.000
_cell.length_b   1.000
_cell.length_c   1.000
_cell.angle_alpha   90.00
_cell.angle_beta   90.00
_cell.angle_gamma   90.00
#
_symmetry.space_group_name_H-M   'P 1'
#
loop_
_entity.id
_entity.type
_entity.pdbx_description
1 polymer ?
#
loop_
_entity_poly.entity_id
_entity_poly.type
_entity_poly.pdbx_seq_one_letter_code
_entity_poly.pdbx_strand_id
1 'polypeptide(L)'
;MFILANLLYTIKDIEPLKPSWRKILSQTYNVLVATELKGISEDAEKELNMRLEEHGLEKIPTLASTWEMKCDAEDESEAKDQAVEVFVNVCRTYPFELRMVVHAGTSQIMRRKKTFEP
;
A
#
# COMPACT_ATOMS: atom_id res chain seq x y z
N MET A 1 57.37 -12.85 -8.55
CA MET A 1 56.07 -13.51 -8.32
C MET A 1 55.28 -12.74 -7.25
N PHE A 2 54.92 -11.48 -7.51
CA PHE A 2 54.20 -10.63 -6.52
C PHE A 2 53.15 -9.70 -7.13
N ILE A 3 53.01 -9.65 -8.47
CA ILE A 3 52.07 -8.74 -9.12
C ILE A 3 50.66 -9.36 -9.22
N LEU A 4 50.53 -10.69 -9.25
CA LEU A 4 49.23 -11.37 -9.35
C LEU A 4 48.45 -11.43 -8.02
N ALA A 5 49.12 -11.33 -6.87
CA ALA A 5 48.46 -11.41 -5.57
C ALA A 5 47.70 -10.12 -5.21
N ASN A 6 48.24 -8.95 -5.59
CA ASN A 6 47.58 -7.67 -5.30
C ASN A 6 46.34 -7.42 -6.17
N LEU A 7 46.29 -7.93 -7.41
CA LEU A 7 45.11 -7.76 -8.27
C LEU A 7 43.91 -8.58 -7.75
N LEU A 8 44.16 -9.76 -7.17
CA LEU A 8 43.13 -10.61 -6.57
C LEU A 8 42.57 -10.05 -5.26
N TYR A 9 43.38 -9.31 -4.50
CA TYR A 9 42.93 -8.71 -3.24
C TYR A 9 41.97 -7.53 -3.48
N THR A 10 42.19 -6.73 -4.53
CA THR A 10 41.32 -5.59 -4.86
C THR A 10 39.95 -6.01 -5.39
N ILE A 11 39.79 -7.23 -5.90
CA ILE A 11 38.50 -7.73 -6.43
C ILE A 11 37.59 -8.24 -5.31
N LYS A 12 38.13 -8.60 -4.14
CA LYS A 12 37.34 -9.11 -3.00
C LYS A 12 36.62 -8.04 -2.19
N ASP A 13 37.04 -6.79 -2.28
CA ASP A 13 36.43 -5.63 -1.61
C ASP A 13 35.46 -4.84 -2.51
N ILE A 14 35.03 -5.44 -3.63
CA ILE A 14 33.83 -4.96 -4.32
C ILE A 14 32.65 -5.60 -3.59
N GLU A 15 32.24 -4.99 -2.47
CA GLU A 15 30.85 -5.13 -2.02
C GLU A 15 29.97 -4.99 -3.27
N PRO A 16 29.02 -5.92 -3.54
CA PRO A 16 28.11 -5.71 -4.64
C PRO A 16 27.37 -4.41 -4.32
N LEU A 17 27.70 -3.34 -5.06
CA LEU A 17 26.92 -2.12 -5.12
C LEU A 17 25.49 -2.59 -5.35
N LYS A 18 24.68 -2.59 -4.28
CA LYS A 18 23.28 -3.03 -4.35
C LYS A 18 22.66 -2.25 -5.50
N PRO A 19 22.15 -2.92 -6.54
CA PRO A 19 21.77 -2.22 -7.74
C PRO A 19 20.70 -1.17 -7.43
N SER A 20 20.98 0.08 -7.82
CA SER A 20 20.06 1.22 -7.83
C SER A 20 18.77 0.97 -8.66
N TRP A 21 18.69 -0.16 -9.38
CA TRP A 21 17.56 -0.54 -10.23
C TRP A 21 16.22 -0.66 -9.50
N ARG A 22 16.17 -0.91 -8.18
CA ARG A 22 14.89 -0.91 -7.44
C ARG A 22 14.15 0.43 -7.55
N LYS A 23 14.88 1.54 -7.70
CA LYS A 23 14.29 2.87 -7.87
C LYS A 23 13.84 3.16 -9.31
N ILE A 24 14.18 2.29 -10.27
CA ILE A 24 13.90 2.46 -11.71
C ILE A 24 12.61 1.73 -12.12
N LEU A 25 12.07 0.83 -11.29
CA LEU A 25 10.87 0.04 -11.58
C LEU A 25 9.61 0.48 -10.83
N SER A 26 9.70 1.39 -9.86
CA SER A 26 8.52 1.88 -9.15
C SER A 26 7.69 2.79 -10.06
N GLN A 27 6.46 2.40 -10.35
CA GLN A 27 5.47 3.21 -11.05
C GLN A 27 4.44 3.73 -10.05
N THR A 28 3.93 4.94 -10.28
CA THR A 28 2.81 5.48 -9.49
C THR A 28 1.51 4.86 -9.98
N TYR A 29 0.82 4.17 -9.08
CA TYR A 29 -0.50 3.60 -9.32
C TYR A 29 -1.57 4.39 -8.58
N ASN A 30 -2.68 4.64 -9.26
CA ASN A 30 -3.91 5.09 -8.61
C ASN A 30 -4.70 3.86 -8.18
N VAL A 31 -4.82 3.67 -6.86
CA VAL A 31 -5.54 2.54 -6.27
C VAL A 31 -6.89 3.02 -5.78
N LEU A 32 -7.94 2.41 -6.28
CA LEU A 32 -9.31 2.69 -5.90
C LEU A 32 -9.77 1.68 -4.85
N VAL A 33 -10.21 2.19 -3.70
CA VAL A 33 -10.66 1.41 -2.55
C VAL A 33 -12.12 1.74 -2.30
N ALA A 34 -13.01 0.78 -2.57
CA ALA A 34 -14.43 0.89 -2.27
C ALA A 34 -14.76 -0.01 -1.07
N THR A 35 -15.47 0.51 -0.08
CA THR A 35 -15.78 -0.26 1.14
C THR A 35 -17.24 -0.18 1.55
N GLU A 36 -17.68 -1.21 2.26
CA GLU A 36 -18.94 -1.26 2.99
C GLU A 36 -18.59 -1.44 4.47
N LEU A 37 -18.82 -0.39 5.27
CA LEU A 37 -18.55 -0.34 6.72
C LEU A 37 -19.85 -0.68 7.47
N LYS A 38 -19.98 -1.90 8.01
CA LYS A 38 -21.19 -2.33 8.73
C LYS A 38 -21.02 -2.20 10.23
N GLY A 39 -21.97 -1.50 10.86
CA GLY A 39 -22.03 -1.36 12.32
C GLY A 39 -21.05 -0.32 12.89
N ILE A 40 -20.46 0.53 12.04
CA ILE A 40 -19.68 1.68 12.49
C ILE A 40 -20.62 2.80 12.96
N SER A 41 -20.26 3.53 14.02
CA SER A 41 -21.00 4.72 14.45
C SER A 41 -20.67 5.92 13.55
N GLU A 42 -21.56 6.90 13.45
CA GLU A 42 -21.36 8.08 12.61
C GLU A 42 -20.12 8.89 13.03
N ASP A 43 -19.87 9.01 14.34
CA ASP A 43 -18.69 9.71 14.87
C ASP A 43 -17.40 8.96 14.52
N ALA A 44 -17.40 7.62 14.63
CA ALA A 44 -16.27 6.80 14.23
C ALA A 44 -16.03 6.84 12.72
N GLU A 45 -17.09 6.92 11.91
CA GLU A 45 -16.97 7.06 10.46
C GLU A 45 -16.34 8.41 10.09
N LYS A 46 -16.75 9.52 10.73
CA LYS A 46 -16.14 10.84 10.49
C LYS A 46 -14.65 10.84 10.84
N GLU A 47 -14.29 10.31 12.00
CA GLU A 47 -12.88 10.20 12.42
C GLU A 47 -12.08 9.29 11.48
N LEU A 48 -12.66 8.16 11.07
CA LEU A 48 -12.04 7.25 10.10
C LEU A 48 -11.80 7.93 8.75
N ASN A 49 -12.74 8.73 8.26
CA ASN A 49 -12.56 9.51 7.03
C ASN A 49 -11.36 10.46 7.16
N MET A 50 -11.28 11.24 8.24
CA MET A 50 -10.17 12.17 8.46
C MET A 50 -8.83 11.45 8.52
N ARG A 51 -8.75 10.34 9.25
CA ARG A 51 -7.51 9.55 9.37
C ARG A 51 -7.10 8.91 8.05
N LEU A 52 -8.04 8.42 7.25
CA LEU A 52 -7.72 7.91 5.91
C LEU A 52 -7.12 8.99 5.02
N GLU A 53 -7.66 10.21 5.05
CA GLU A 53 -7.11 11.35 4.31
C GLU A 53 -5.70 11.72 4.78
N GLU A 54 -5.43 11.72 6.09
CA GLU A 54 -4.08 11.93 6.65
C GLU A 54 -3.06 10.89 6.16
N HIS A 55 -3.53 9.68 5.87
CA HIS A 55 -2.71 8.59 5.34
C HIS A 55 -2.67 8.53 3.80
N GLY A 56 -3.18 9.56 3.12
CA GLY A 56 -3.10 9.70 1.66
C GLY A 56 -4.21 9.00 0.87
N LEU A 57 -5.29 8.57 1.53
CA LEU A 57 -6.51 8.09 0.88
C LEU A 57 -7.51 9.24 0.73
N GLU A 58 -7.63 9.76 -0.48
CA GLU A 58 -8.54 10.85 -0.81
C GLU A 58 -9.96 10.32 -1.07
N LYS A 59 -10.96 10.86 -0.39
CA LYS A 59 -12.35 10.43 -0.57
C LYS A 59 -12.92 10.90 -1.91
N ILE A 60 -13.60 10.01 -2.63
CA ILE A 60 -14.28 10.35 -3.88
C ILE A 60 -15.65 10.97 -3.56
N PRO A 61 -15.93 12.25 -3.86
CA PRO A 61 -17.15 12.93 -3.40
C PRO A 61 -18.45 12.35 -3.96
N THR A 62 -18.39 11.71 -5.13
CA THR A 62 -19.55 11.18 -5.86
C THR A 62 -19.92 9.75 -5.43
N LEU A 63 -19.07 9.07 -4.66
CA LEU A 63 -19.27 7.68 -4.24
C LEU A 63 -19.26 7.57 -2.72
N ALA A 64 -20.32 7.00 -2.16
CA ALA A 64 -20.35 6.68 -0.74
C ALA A 64 -19.28 5.62 -0.43
N SER A 65 -18.44 5.90 0.57
CA SER A 65 -17.42 4.97 1.07
C SER A 65 -16.41 4.49 0.01
N THR A 66 -15.91 5.41 -0.83
CA THR A 66 -14.85 5.12 -1.80
C THR A 66 -13.72 6.13 -1.69
N TRP A 67 -12.48 5.65 -1.78
CA TRP A 67 -11.26 6.43 -1.68
C TRP A 67 -10.30 6.09 -2.83
N GLU A 68 -9.46 7.05 -3.18
CA GLU A 68 -8.34 6.90 -4.10
C GLU A 68 -7.03 7.11 -3.35
N MET A 69 -6.04 6.26 -3.61
CA MET A 69 -4.70 6.38 -3.05
C MET A 69 -3.67 6.32 -4.17
N LYS A 70 -2.74 7.27 -4.17
CA LYS A 70 -1.56 7.22 -5.04
C LYS A 70 -0.44 6.50 -4.30
N CYS A 71 0.09 5.44 -4.90
CA CYS A 71 1.20 4.69 -4.32
C CYS A 71 2.25 4.37 -5.37
N ASP A 72 3.52 4.44 -4.99
CA ASP A 72 4.64 4.02 -5.83
C ASP A 72 4.96 2.57 -5.50
N ALA A 73 4.79 1.68 -6.48
CA ALA A 73 4.99 0.24 -6.32
C ALA A 73 5.67 -0.36 -7.56
N GLU A 74 6.26 -1.55 -7.44
CA GLU A 74 6.85 -2.25 -8.58
C GLU A 74 5.75 -2.78 -9.52
N ASP A 75 4.62 -3.23 -8.98
CA ASP A 75 3.47 -3.72 -9.75
C ASP A 75 2.11 -3.34 -9.15
N GLU A 76 1.04 -3.57 -9.92
CA GLU A 76 -0.33 -3.31 -9.49
C GLU A 76 -0.74 -4.13 -8.26
N SER A 77 -0.14 -5.31 -8.01
CA SER A 77 -0.48 -6.15 -6.86
C SER A 77 0.07 -5.59 -5.56
N GLU A 78 1.34 -5.17 -5.57
CA GLU A 78 2.00 -4.50 -4.45
C GLU A 78 1.28 -3.19 -4.12
N ALA A 79 0.93 -2.39 -5.13
CA ALA A 79 0.12 -1.18 -4.94
C ALA A 79 -1.19 -1.44 -4.19
N LYS A 80 -1.93 -2.50 -4.58
CA LYS A 80 -3.19 -2.87 -3.92
C LYS A 80 -2.96 -3.38 -2.50
N ASP A 81 -1.90 -4.16 -2.25
CA ASP A 81 -1.58 -4.67 -0.92
C ASP A 81 -1.17 -3.53 0.03
N GLN A 82 -0.37 -2.57 -0.44
CA GLN A 82 -0.03 -1.35 0.32
C GLN A 82 -1.30 -0.57 0.71
N ALA A 83 -2.21 -0.33 -0.24
CA ALA A 83 -3.46 0.38 0.04
C ALA A 83 -4.35 -0.37 1.05
N VAL A 84 -4.44 -1.70 0.94
CA VAL A 84 -5.15 -2.53 1.92
C VAL A 84 -4.52 -2.43 3.29
N GLU A 85 -3.20 -2.50 3.38
CA GLU A 85 -2.49 -2.44 4.66
C GLU A 85 -2.75 -1.11 5.37
N VAL A 86 -2.60 0.01 4.66
CA VAL A 86 -2.88 1.35 5.19
C VAL A 86 -4.32 1.45 5.66
N PHE A 87 -5.28 1.07 4.81
CA PHE A 87 -6.71 1.15 5.14
C PHE A 87 -7.05 0.29 6.38
N VAL A 88 -6.59 -0.96 6.40
CA VAL A 88 -6.84 -1.89 7.50
C VAL A 88 -6.19 -1.39 8.78
N ASN A 89 -5.01 -0.80 8.73
CA ASN A 89 -4.34 -0.27 9.92
C ASN A 89 -5.09 0.91 10.53
N VAL A 90 -5.68 1.80 9.71
CA VAL A 90 -6.58 2.86 10.20
C VAL A 90 -7.85 2.27 10.82
N CYS A 91 -8.42 1.24 10.19
CA CYS A 91 -9.68 0.63 10.64
C CYS A 91 -9.59 -0.15 11.96
N ARG A 92 -8.40 -0.65 12.34
CA ARG A 92 -8.21 -1.46 13.56
C ARG A 92 -8.59 -0.75 14.86
N THR A 93 -8.77 0.57 14.83
CA THR A 93 -9.10 1.35 16.03
C THR A 93 -10.59 1.36 16.36
N TYR A 94 -11.47 0.78 15.52
CA TYR A 94 -12.91 0.76 15.76
C TYR A 94 -13.49 -0.65 15.56
N PRO A 95 -14.48 -1.06 16.38
CA PRO A 95 -15.17 -2.33 16.19
C PRO A 95 -16.25 -2.20 15.10
N PHE A 96 -16.08 -2.88 13.96
CA PHE A 96 -17.06 -2.95 12.88
C PHE A 96 -16.73 -4.08 11.87
N GLU A 97 -17.66 -4.42 10.98
CA GLU A 97 -17.40 -5.35 9.86
C GLU A 97 -17.02 -4.56 8.61
N LEU A 98 -15.81 -4.79 8.09
CA LEU A 98 -15.27 -4.22 6.87
C LEU A 98 -15.42 -5.21 5.70
N ARG A 99 -16.03 -4.75 4.62
CA ARG A 99 -15.94 -5.39 3.30
C ARG A 99 -15.34 -4.39 2.34
N MET A 100 -14.30 -4.79 1.63
CA MET A 100 -13.60 -3.89 0.73
C MET A 100 -13.26 -4.54 -0.60
N VAL A 101 -13.25 -3.69 -1.62
CA VAL A 101 -12.90 -3.99 -2.99
C VAL A 101 -11.78 -3.02 -3.37
N VAL A 102 -10.67 -3.56 -3.85
CA VAL A 102 -9.48 -2.79 -4.19
C VAL A 102 -9.10 -3.08 -5.64
N HIS A 103 -8.86 -2.02 -6.40
CA HIS A 103 -8.52 -2.10 -7.80
C HIS A 103 -7.42 -1.08 -8.13
N ALA A 104 -6.46 -1.49 -8.95
CA ALA A 104 -5.42 -0.65 -9.49
C ALA A 104 -5.27 -0.98 -10.98
N GLY A 105 -5.24 0.06 -11.83
CA GLY A 105 -4.97 -0.08 -13.25
C GLY A 105 -5.95 -1.00 -14.00
N THR A 106 -5.43 -2.06 -14.63
CA THR A 106 -6.23 -2.98 -15.47
C THR A 106 -6.27 -4.41 -14.94
N SER A 107 -5.59 -4.70 -13.84
CA SER A 107 -5.55 -6.02 -13.22
C SER A 107 -6.84 -6.39 -12.50
N GLN A 108 -6.84 -7.64 -12.03
CA GLN A 108 -7.91 -8.22 -11.24
C GLN A 108 -8.22 -7.41 -9.99
N ILE A 109 -9.52 -7.32 -9.72
CA ILE A 109 -10.09 -6.73 -8.53
C ILE A 109 -9.80 -7.62 -7.32
N MET A 110 -9.19 -7.08 -6.28
CA MET A 110 -9.02 -7.76 -5.00
C MET A 110 -10.23 -7.51 -4.10
N ARG A 111 -10.70 -8.55 -3.40
CA ARG A 111 -11.78 -8.45 -2.42
C ARG A 111 -11.29 -8.95 -1.07
N ARG A 112 -11.56 -8.18 -0.01
CA ARG A 112 -11.22 -8.55 1.37
C ARG A 112 -12.44 -8.35 2.26
N LYS A 113 -12.65 -9.28 3.19
CA LYS A 113 -13.63 -9.17 4.27
C LYS A 113 -12.89 -9.33 5.59
N LYS A 114 -13.12 -8.43 6.53
CA LYS A 114 -12.50 -8.47 7.86
C LYS A 114 -13.49 -7.94 8.90
N THR A 115 -13.62 -8.64 10.01
CA THR A 115 -14.36 -8.16 11.17
C THR A 115 -13.34 -7.65 12.19
N PHE A 116 -13.57 -6.45 12.71
CA PHE A 116 -12.80 -5.88 13.82
C PHE A 116 -13.59 -6.07 15.10
N GLU A 117 -13.01 -6.79 16.06
CA GLU A 117 -13.58 -7.02 17.38
C GLU A 117 -13.06 -5.96 18.38
N PRO A 118 -13.82 -5.67 19.46
CA PRO A 118 -13.43 -4.70 20.50
C PRO A 118 -12.15 -5.07 21.27
#